data_AF-A0A3D1G9G4-F1
#
_entry.id   AF-A0A3D1G9G4-F1
#
_cell.length_a   1.000
_cell.length_b   1.000
_cell.length_c   1.000
_cell.angle_alpha   90.00
_cell.angle_beta   90.00
_cell.angle_gamma   90.00
#
_symmetry.space_group_name_H-M   'P 1'
#
loop_
_entity.id
_entity.type
_entity.pdbx_description
1 polymer ?
#
loop_
_entity_poly.entity_id
_entity_poly.type
_entity_poly.pdbx_seq_one_letter_code
_entity_poly.pdbx_strand_id
1 'polypeptide(L)'
;MSDTNNQIRKQIDAYLNGQLSEKEIEALWVEFAKNPDLLDELEIEVGVRKLLEERSDSLKPGDRAADIHALPKWTWHAVAASVLVLVAFLQVFNDPPKTELSEFLVDHIPADQIETSDGIRAKEMIITPADSLLNLGFNASLTGNTDQAIELFDDVIENFDTEPYGSKAYLNKGIIYYNKGDYDQSIEAFNAAIERVEDSNLMIAEKAWWYLANALVNVGQSREALTATHKTYAYNGIFRDAAFLLYQKLNYDLGYSDYDNFEEQTNQ
;
A
#
# COMPACT_ATOMS: atom_id res chain seq x y z
N MET A 1 14.85 13.18 9.71
CA MET A 1 13.65 12.31 9.73
C MET A 1 13.80 11.15 8.74
N SER A 2 14.16 11.38 7.46
CA SER A 2 14.43 10.30 6.48
C SER A 2 15.52 9.29 6.89
N ASP A 3 16.63 9.74 7.48
CA ASP A 3 17.74 8.83 7.83
C ASP A 3 17.41 7.89 9.00
N THR A 4 16.62 8.37 9.96
CA THR A 4 16.23 7.61 11.15
C THR A 4 15.28 6.47 10.78
N ASN A 5 14.28 6.72 9.93
CA ASN A 5 13.34 5.69 9.47
C ASN A 5 14.06 4.61 8.62
N ASN A 6 14.98 5.01 7.75
CA ASN A 6 15.81 4.06 6.98
C ASN A 6 16.74 3.23 7.88
N GLN A 7 17.21 3.80 8.99
CA GLN A 7 18.05 3.08 9.95
C GLN A 7 17.23 2.07 10.76
N ILE A 8 16.00 2.41 11.14
CA ILE A 8 15.12 1.52 11.90
C ILE A 8 14.64 0.35 11.03
N ARG A 9 14.25 0.57 9.78
CA ARG A 9 13.93 -0.53 8.83
C ARG A 9 15.08 -1.52 8.68
N LYS A 10 16.32 -1.03 8.54
CA LYS A 10 17.50 -1.91 8.52
C LYS A 10 17.69 -2.70 9.82
N GLN A 11 17.29 -2.15 10.96
CA GLN A 11 17.33 -2.86 12.24
C GLN A 11 16.20 -3.89 12.36
N ILE A 12 15.01 -3.60 11.85
CA ILE A 12 13.89 -4.54 11.71
C ILE A 12 14.32 -5.72 10.81
N ASP A 13 14.89 -5.44 9.64
CA ASP A 13 15.44 -6.45 8.73
C ASP A 13 16.52 -7.32 9.38
N ALA A 14 17.47 -6.69 10.07
CA ALA A 14 18.54 -7.39 10.78
C ALA A 14 18.00 -8.23 11.94
N TYR A 15 16.97 -7.76 12.63
CA TYR A 15 16.27 -8.49 13.68
C TYR A 15 15.62 -9.76 13.11
N LEU A 16 14.88 -9.63 12.01
CA LEU A 16 14.22 -10.75 11.32
C LEU A 16 15.20 -11.78 10.76
N ASN A 17 16.39 -11.34 10.37
CA ASN A 17 17.46 -12.21 9.89
C ASN A 17 18.34 -12.78 11.02
N GLY A 18 18.04 -12.50 12.30
CA GLY A 18 18.82 -12.97 13.44
C GLY A 18 20.23 -12.36 13.56
N GLN A 19 20.43 -11.17 12.99
CA GLN A 19 21.73 -10.49 12.89
C GLN A 19 21.99 -9.49 14.01
N LEU A 20 21.00 -9.19 14.86
CA LEU A 20 21.15 -8.26 15.99
C LEU A 20 21.62 -8.95 17.27
N SER A 21 22.44 -8.24 18.05
CA SER A 21 22.78 -8.63 19.42
C SER A 21 21.66 -8.32 20.42
N GLU A 22 21.68 -8.97 21.59
CA GLU A 22 20.67 -8.78 22.65
C GLU A 22 20.47 -7.31 23.06
N LYS A 23 21.58 -6.56 23.13
CA LYS A 23 21.54 -5.12 23.44
C LYS A 23 20.92 -4.27 22.34
N GLU A 24 21.10 -4.66 21.07
CA GLU A 24 20.50 -3.98 19.93
C GLU A 24 19.00 -4.31 19.82
N ILE A 25 18.62 -5.54 20.16
CA ILE A 25 17.23 -5.97 20.27
C ILE A 25 16.52 -5.15 21.36
N GLU A 26 17.09 -5.07 22.57
CA GLU A 26 16.53 -4.23 23.65
C GLU A 26 16.38 -2.76 23.24
N ALA A 27 17.38 -2.19 22.55
CA ALA A 27 17.31 -0.82 22.06
C ALA A 27 16.20 -0.65 21.01
N LEU A 28 16.03 -1.61 20.11
CA LEU A 28 14.96 -1.62 19.11
C LEU A 28 13.57 -1.69 19.77
N TRP A 29 13.40 -2.52 20.79
CA TRP A 29 12.15 -2.60 21.57
C TRP A 29 11.85 -1.31 22.34
N VAL A 30 12.86 -0.63 22.86
CA VAL A 30 12.68 0.69 23.49
C VAL A 30 12.21 1.73 22.47
N GLU A 31 12.68 1.65 21.23
CA GLU A 31 12.19 2.52 20.15
C GLU A 31 10.77 2.18 19.72
N PHE A 32 10.39 0.90 19.65
CA PHE A 32 8.99 0.49 19.42
C PHE A 32 8.07 0.96 20.54
N ALA A 33 8.50 0.86 21.79
CA ALA A 33 7.72 1.33 22.93
C ALA A 33 7.49 2.85 22.93
N LYS A 34 8.42 3.61 22.33
CA LYS A 34 8.28 5.07 22.16
C LYS A 34 7.44 5.43 20.95
N ASN A 35 7.51 4.62 19.90
CA ASN A 35 6.85 4.86 18.62
C ASN A 35 6.11 3.58 18.19
N PRO A 36 4.85 3.38 18.65
CA PRO A 36 4.06 2.18 18.36
C PRO A 36 3.97 1.85 16.86
N ASP A 37 3.94 2.86 15.99
CA ASP A 37 3.89 2.72 14.52
C ASP A 37 5.07 1.91 13.93
N LEU A 38 6.19 1.80 14.65
CA LEU A 38 7.34 0.99 14.23
C LEU A 38 7.14 -0.52 14.50
N LEU A 39 6.29 -0.85 15.48
CA LEU A 39 5.89 -2.24 15.73
C LEU A 39 5.04 -2.75 14.56
N ASP A 40 4.18 -1.89 14.03
CA ASP A 40 3.34 -2.17 12.87
C ASP A 40 4.18 -2.42 11.59
N GLU A 41 5.31 -1.72 11.44
CA GLU A 41 6.24 -1.90 10.33
C GLU A 41 6.98 -3.26 10.39
N LEU A 42 7.39 -3.68 11.60
CA LEU A 42 7.97 -5.01 11.82
C LEU A 42 6.97 -6.12 11.50
N GLU A 43 5.74 -5.99 11.98
CA GLU A 43 4.69 -6.99 11.80
C GLU A 43 4.37 -7.22 10.31
N ILE A 44 4.32 -6.13 9.55
CA ILE A 44 4.14 -6.15 8.10
C ILE A 44 5.28 -6.87 7.37
N GLU A 45 6.54 -6.57 7.72
CA GLU A 45 7.70 -7.16 7.05
C GLU A 45 7.78 -8.67 7.28
N VAL A 46 7.35 -9.13 8.46
CA VAL A 46 7.14 -10.55 8.78
C VAL A 46 6.07 -11.16 7.88
N GLY A 47 4.90 -10.52 7.75
CA GLY A 47 3.79 -11.00 6.94
C GLY A 47 4.14 -11.10 5.44
N VAL A 48 4.86 -10.13 4.89
CA VAL A 48 5.29 -10.12 3.48
C VAL A 48 6.33 -11.21 3.19
N ARG A 49 7.30 -11.42 4.07
CA ARG A 49 8.33 -12.46 3.90
C ARG A 49 7.71 -13.85 3.86
N LYS A 50 6.74 -14.10 4.73
CA LYS A 50 5.98 -15.35 4.79
C LYS A 50 5.30 -15.66 3.43
N LEU A 51 4.56 -14.68 2.89
CA LEU A 51 3.93 -14.75 1.57
C LEU A 51 4.90 -15.03 0.40
N LEU A 52 6.12 -14.49 0.47
CA LEU A 52 7.15 -14.72 -0.55
C LEU A 52 7.78 -16.11 -0.43
N GLU A 53 7.95 -16.62 0.78
CA GLU A 53 8.47 -17.97 1.03
C GLU A 53 7.48 -19.04 0.56
N GLU A 54 6.20 -18.89 0.88
CA GLU A 54 5.13 -19.79 0.48
C GLU A 54 4.94 -19.81 -1.05
N ARG A 55 5.11 -18.65 -1.71
CA ARG A 55 5.19 -18.57 -3.19
C ARG A 55 6.44 -19.24 -3.75
N SER A 56 7.58 -19.18 -3.07
CA SER A 56 8.83 -19.81 -3.50
C SER A 56 8.82 -21.34 -3.35
N ASP A 57 8.12 -21.86 -2.33
CA ASP A 57 7.96 -23.30 -2.07
C ASP A 57 7.05 -24.00 -3.08
N SER A 58 6.29 -23.24 -3.87
CA SER A 58 5.54 -23.74 -5.04
C SER A 58 6.42 -24.01 -6.28
N LEU A 59 7.72 -23.72 -6.22
CA LEU A 59 8.74 -24.04 -7.22
C LEU A 59 9.77 -25.01 -6.65
N LYS A 60 10.25 -25.95 -7.47
CA LYS A 60 11.10 -27.09 -7.04
C LYS A 60 12.38 -26.64 -6.31
N PRO A 61 12.86 -27.43 -5.32
CA PRO A 61 13.93 -26.99 -4.43
C PRO A 61 15.31 -27.04 -5.10
N GLY A 62 16.04 -25.94 -4.96
CA GLY A 62 17.46 -25.81 -5.30
C GLY A 62 18.07 -24.67 -4.48
N ASP A 63 18.90 -25.07 -3.51
CA ASP A 63 19.79 -24.27 -2.67
C ASP A 63 19.16 -23.30 -1.65
N ARG A 64 19.07 -23.76 -0.39
CA ARG A 64 19.22 -22.86 0.77
C ARG A 64 20.29 -23.40 1.71
N ALA A 65 21.35 -22.62 1.84
CA ALA A 65 22.39 -22.76 2.83
C ALA A 65 22.22 -21.67 3.90
N ALA A 66 22.19 -22.07 5.16
CA ALA A 66 22.94 -21.51 6.30
C ALA A 66 22.29 -21.96 7.62
N ASP A 67 23.09 -22.54 8.52
CA ASP A 67 22.67 -22.98 9.84
C ASP A 67 22.21 -21.81 10.72
N ILE A 68 21.01 -21.93 11.28
CA ILE A 68 20.36 -20.93 12.15
C ILE A 68 20.71 -21.25 13.61
N HIS A 69 21.31 -20.30 14.34
CA HIS A 69 21.47 -20.41 15.79
C HIS A 69 20.23 -19.84 16.51
N ALA A 70 19.52 -20.70 17.24
CA ALA A 70 18.33 -20.34 18.02
C ALA A 70 18.70 -19.71 19.37
N LEU A 71 17.98 -18.65 19.75
CA LEU A 71 18.08 -17.99 21.06
C LEU A 71 17.47 -18.85 22.20
N PRO A 72 17.86 -18.62 23.47
CA PRO A 72 17.35 -19.39 24.61
C PRO A 72 15.85 -19.16 24.86
N LYS A 73 15.11 -20.24 25.11
CA LYS A 73 13.63 -20.28 25.16
C LYS A 73 12.95 -19.36 26.20
N TRP A 74 13.65 -18.88 27.22
CA TRP A 74 13.02 -18.15 28.34
C TRP A 74 12.87 -16.64 28.11
N THR A 75 13.78 -16.01 27.36
CA THR A 75 13.74 -14.57 27.08
C THR A 75 12.59 -14.19 26.12
N TRP A 76 12.25 -15.08 25.18
CA TRP A 76 11.09 -14.94 24.30
C TRP A 76 9.76 -14.90 25.06
N HIS A 77 9.58 -15.75 26.07
CA HIS A 77 8.33 -15.80 26.82
C HIS A 77 8.12 -14.58 27.73
N ALA A 78 9.19 -14.02 28.30
CA ALA A 78 9.08 -12.86 29.18
C ALA A 78 8.73 -11.58 28.41
N VAL A 79 9.39 -11.34 27.27
CA VAL A 79 9.14 -10.16 26.43
C VAL A 79 7.78 -10.25 25.75
N ALA A 80 7.43 -11.41 25.19
CA ALA A 80 6.11 -11.64 24.59
C ALA A 80 4.97 -11.50 25.62
N ALA A 81 5.14 -12.01 26.83
CA ALA A 81 4.12 -11.85 27.89
C ALA A 81 3.90 -10.39 28.29
N SER A 82 4.95 -9.56 28.38
CA SER A 82 4.81 -8.13 28.67
C SER A 82 4.12 -7.36 27.56
N VAL A 83 4.37 -7.72 26.29
CA VAL A 83 3.70 -7.13 25.12
C VAL A 83 2.24 -7.53 25.10
N LEU A 84 1.91 -8.80 25.31
CA LEU A 84 0.52 -9.28 25.38
C LEU A 84 -0.29 -8.60 26.48
N VAL A 85 0.30 -8.34 27.65
CA VAL A 85 -0.38 -7.60 28.73
C VAL A 85 -0.62 -6.14 28.36
N LEU A 86 0.35 -5.49 27.69
CA LEU A 86 0.20 -4.11 27.24
C LEU A 86 -0.86 -3.97 26.15
N VAL A 87 -0.86 -4.89 25.18
CA VAL A 87 -1.84 -4.98 24.08
C VAL A 87 -3.24 -5.26 24.64
N ALA A 88 -3.38 -6.24 25.55
CA ALA A 88 -4.66 -6.53 26.21
C ALA A 88 -5.16 -5.35 27.04
N PHE A 89 -4.27 -4.59 27.68
CA PHE A 89 -4.63 -3.37 28.42
C PHE A 89 -5.11 -2.26 27.48
N LEU A 90 -4.48 -2.07 26.33
CA LEU A 90 -4.89 -1.10 25.31
C LEU A 90 -6.23 -1.48 24.65
N GLN A 91 -6.46 -2.77 24.40
CA GLN A 91 -7.72 -3.29 23.83
C GLN A 91 -8.94 -3.09 24.75
N VAL A 92 -8.76 -3.11 26.08
CA VAL A 92 -9.88 -2.92 27.04
C VAL A 92 -10.34 -1.45 27.13
N PHE A 93 -9.50 -0.48 26.75
CA PHE A 93 -9.83 0.95 26.82
C PHE A 93 -10.08 1.61 25.45
N ASN A 94 -9.72 0.94 24.35
CA ASN A 94 -10.19 1.27 23.00
C ASN A 94 -11.32 0.29 22.65
N ASP A 95 -12.55 0.56 23.08
CA ASP A 95 -13.68 0.16 22.21
C ASP A 95 -13.63 1.18 21.05
N PRO A 96 -13.06 0.84 19.88
CA PRO A 96 -13.20 1.73 18.74
C PRO A 96 -14.71 1.94 18.56
N PRO A 97 -15.16 3.18 18.27
CA PRO A 97 -16.53 3.36 17.84
C PRO A 97 -16.83 2.31 16.76
N LYS A 98 -18.04 1.75 16.75
CA LYS A 98 -18.47 0.80 15.71
C LYS A 98 -18.52 1.55 14.38
N THR A 99 -17.36 1.80 13.81
CA THR A 99 -17.18 2.53 12.56
C THR A 99 -17.50 1.56 11.44
N GLU A 100 -18.44 1.96 10.60
CA GLU A 100 -18.80 1.20 9.42
C GLU A 100 -17.63 1.26 8.42
N LEU A 101 -17.43 0.20 7.64
CA LEU A 101 -16.35 0.14 6.64
C LEU A 101 -16.42 1.34 5.66
N SER A 102 -17.63 1.80 5.34
CA SER A 102 -17.89 2.96 4.49
C SER A 102 -17.30 4.27 5.01
N GLU A 103 -17.05 4.41 6.32
CA GLU A 103 -16.46 5.63 6.89
C GLU A 103 -14.98 5.80 6.52
N PHE A 104 -14.32 4.72 6.08
CA PHE A 104 -12.93 4.70 5.65
C PHE A 104 -12.76 4.84 4.13
N LEU A 105 -13.86 4.81 3.38
CA LEU A 105 -13.83 4.81 1.92
C LEU A 105 -13.85 6.23 1.35
N VAL A 106 -13.15 6.38 0.22
CA VAL A 106 -13.22 7.59 -0.58
C VAL A 106 -14.58 7.65 -1.28
N ASP A 107 -15.47 8.53 -0.84
CA ASP A 107 -16.78 8.72 -1.48
C ASP A 107 -16.65 9.28 -2.90
N HIS A 108 -15.81 10.30 -3.06
CA HIS A 108 -15.54 10.95 -4.34
C HIS A 108 -14.09 11.44 -4.41
N ILE A 109 -13.40 11.13 -5.50
CA ILE A 109 -12.02 11.55 -5.73
C ILE A 109 -12.04 12.98 -6.30
N PRO A 110 -11.52 13.99 -5.57
CA PRO A 110 -11.55 15.37 -6.03
C PRO A 110 -10.62 15.56 -7.24
N ALA A 111 -10.96 16.53 -8.08
CA ALA A 111 -10.31 16.66 -9.38
C ALA A 111 -8.85 17.15 -9.31
N ASP A 112 -8.41 17.68 -8.17
CA ASP A 112 -7.00 18.00 -7.89
C ASP A 112 -6.12 16.74 -7.73
N GLN A 113 -6.73 15.55 -7.63
CA GLN A 113 -6.02 14.27 -7.63
C GLN A 113 -5.74 13.74 -9.03
N ILE A 114 -6.37 14.32 -10.06
CA ILE A 114 -6.14 13.98 -11.47
C ILE A 114 -4.80 14.54 -11.91
N GLU A 115 -4.01 13.69 -12.55
CA GLU A 115 -2.64 13.99 -12.96
C GLU A 115 -2.59 14.77 -14.26
N THR A 116 -1.69 15.75 -14.31
CA THR A 116 -1.40 16.54 -15.52
C THR A 116 -0.01 16.20 -16.07
N SER A 117 0.36 16.79 -17.20
CA SER A 117 1.77 16.81 -17.61
C SER A 117 2.64 17.45 -16.51
N ASP A 118 3.90 17.00 -16.35
CA ASP A 118 4.80 17.60 -15.37
C ASP A 118 5.13 19.04 -15.80
N GLY A 119 4.72 20.02 -14.98
CA GLY A 119 4.82 21.45 -15.33
C GLY A 119 6.25 22.00 -15.46
N ILE A 120 7.30 21.22 -15.17
CA ILE A 120 8.69 21.68 -15.18
C ILE A 120 9.64 20.64 -15.78
N ARG A 121 9.85 20.68 -17.10
CA ARG A 121 11.12 20.23 -17.69
C ARG A 121 12.07 21.44 -17.71
N ALA A 122 12.92 21.55 -16.69
CA ALA A 122 13.81 22.70 -16.45
C ALA A 122 14.98 22.85 -17.45
N LYS A 123 14.83 22.45 -18.72
CA LYS A 123 15.87 22.68 -19.73
C LYS A 123 15.36 23.07 -21.11
N GLU A 124 14.20 22.58 -21.52
CA GLU A 124 13.54 22.98 -22.77
C GLU A 124 12.02 22.87 -22.57
N MET A 125 11.28 23.97 -22.75
CA MET A 125 9.82 23.99 -22.70
C MET A 125 9.25 23.39 -24.00
N ILE A 126 9.48 22.10 -24.21
CA ILE A 126 8.86 21.34 -25.30
C ILE A 126 7.62 20.68 -24.74
N ILE A 127 6.46 21.27 -25.03
CA ILE A 127 5.16 20.64 -24.79
C ILE A 127 5.01 19.54 -25.85
N THR A 128 4.91 18.29 -25.42
CA THR A 128 4.69 17.16 -26.31
C THR A 128 3.20 17.01 -26.65
N PRO A 129 2.84 16.27 -27.71
CA PRO A 129 1.46 15.91 -27.97
C PRO A 129 0.80 15.19 -26.78
N ALA A 130 1.52 14.28 -26.12
CA ALA A 130 1.05 13.59 -24.92
C ALA A 130 0.75 14.56 -23.76
N ASP A 131 1.62 15.55 -23.54
CA ASP A 131 1.37 16.59 -22.53
C ASP A 131 0.10 17.37 -22.83
N SER A 132 -0.13 17.71 -24.10
CA SER A 132 -1.31 18.45 -24.54
C SER A 132 -2.58 17.64 -24.33
N LEU A 133 -2.58 16.36 -24.71
CA LEU A 133 -3.71 15.46 -24.53
C LEU A 133 -4.04 15.24 -23.05
N LEU A 134 -3.04 14.99 -22.20
CA LEU A 134 -3.25 14.86 -20.75
C LEU A 134 -3.88 16.13 -20.15
N ASN A 135 -3.37 17.31 -20.53
CA ASN A 135 -3.90 18.58 -20.02
C ASN A 135 -5.32 18.87 -20.53
N LEU A 136 -5.62 18.52 -21.78
CA LEU A 136 -6.98 18.63 -22.32
C LEU A 136 -7.93 17.65 -21.63
N GLY A 137 -7.52 16.40 -21.39
CA GLY A 137 -8.31 15.40 -20.68
C GLY A 137 -8.59 15.82 -19.25
N PHE A 138 -7.58 16.34 -18.56
CA PHE A 138 -7.73 16.96 -17.24
C PHE A 138 -8.76 18.11 -17.25
N ASN A 139 -8.67 19.03 -18.21
CA ASN A 139 -9.62 20.14 -18.33
C ASN A 139 -11.06 19.67 -18.63
N ALA A 140 -11.20 18.67 -19.50
CA ALA A 140 -12.48 18.04 -19.79
C ALA A 140 -13.08 17.40 -18.51
N SER A 141 -12.26 16.74 -17.71
CA SER A 141 -12.69 16.18 -16.41
C SER A 141 -13.13 17.27 -15.44
N LEU A 142 -12.36 18.36 -15.29
CA LEU A 142 -12.71 19.51 -14.44
C LEU A 142 -14.04 20.17 -14.82
N THR A 143 -14.38 20.15 -16.10
CA THR A 143 -15.61 20.77 -16.64
C THR A 143 -16.79 19.80 -16.65
N GLY A 144 -16.62 18.58 -16.13
CA GLY A 144 -17.65 17.54 -16.10
C GLY A 144 -17.88 16.83 -17.43
N ASN A 145 -17.05 17.10 -18.44
CA ASN A 145 -17.11 16.43 -19.75
C ASN A 145 -16.35 15.10 -19.69
N THR A 146 -16.81 14.18 -18.84
CA THR A 146 -16.09 12.93 -18.52
C THR A 146 -15.86 12.03 -19.72
N ASP A 147 -16.79 12.00 -20.68
CA ASP A 147 -16.67 11.12 -21.85
C ASP A 147 -15.57 11.63 -22.79
N GLN A 148 -15.53 12.95 -23.00
CA GLN A 148 -14.43 13.59 -23.73
C GLN A 148 -13.08 13.39 -23.01
N ALA A 149 -13.06 13.47 -21.68
CA ALA A 149 -11.85 13.21 -20.90
C ALA A 149 -11.33 11.78 -21.12
N ILE A 150 -12.23 10.79 -21.10
CA ILE A 150 -11.89 9.39 -21.38
C ILE A 150 -11.33 9.24 -22.80
N GLU A 151 -11.96 9.82 -23.82
CA GLU A 151 -11.46 9.79 -25.21
C GLU A 151 -10.04 10.37 -25.31
N LEU A 152 -9.78 11.51 -24.65
CA LEU A 152 -8.46 12.14 -24.65
C LEU A 152 -7.39 11.29 -23.92
N PHE A 153 -7.77 10.58 -22.86
CA PHE A 153 -6.86 9.65 -22.19
C PHE A 153 -6.65 8.37 -23.00
N ASP A 154 -7.66 7.90 -23.73
CA ASP A 154 -7.53 6.79 -24.68
C ASP A 154 -6.56 7.14 -25.81
N ASP A 155 -6.60 8.37 -26.33
CA ASP A 155 -5.61 8.84 -27.30
C ASP A 155 -4.18 8.81 -26.73
N VAL A 156 -4.00 9.14 -25.43
CA VAL A 156 -2.70 9.03 -24.76
C VAL A 156 -2.26 7.58 -24.66
N ILE A 157 -3.17 6.69 -24.24
CA ILE A 157 -2.90 5.27 -24.07
C ILE A 157 -2.58 4.61 -25.42
N GLU A 158 -3.26 4.96 -26.50
CA GLU A 158 -3.00 4.35 -27.81
C GLU A 158 -1.64 4.76 -28.39
N ASN A 159 -1.24 6.02 -28.18
CA ASN A 159 -0.11 6.62 -28.90
C ASN A 159 1.16 6.79 -28.03
N PHE A 160 1.01 6.77 -26.70
CA PHE A 160 2.06 7.13 -25.74
C PHE A 160 2.02 6.24 -24.49
N ASP A 161 1.80 4.92 -24.65
CA ASP A 161 1.66 3.94 -23.55
C ASP A 161 2.97 3.61 -22.79
N THR A 162 3.72 4.62 -22.41
CA THR A 162 4.97 4.49 -21.66
C THR A 162 5.01 5.54 -20.57
N GLU A 163 5.82 5.30 -19.55
CA GLU A 163 6.04 6.29 -18.49
C GLU A 163 6.63 7.59 -19.08
N PRO A 164 6.19 8.78 -18.62
CA PRO A 164 5.20 9.06 -17.57
C PRO A 164 3.73 9.12 -18.02
N TYR A 165 3.43 8.90 -19.30
CA TYR A 165 2.12 9.24 -19.86
C TYR A 165 1.08 8.13 -19.66
N GLY A 166 1.46 6.88 -19.93
CA GLY A 166 0.57 5.73 -19.81
C GLY A 166 0.00 5.59 -18.39
N SER A 167 0.87 5.59 -17.37
CA SER A 167 0.45 5.45 -15.97
C SER A 167 -0.51 6.56 -15.54
N LYS A 168 -0.24 7.82 -15.92
CA LYS A 168 -1.12 8.98 -15.65
C LYS A 168 -2.46 8.85 -16.37
N ALA A 169 -2.48 8.47 -17.63
CA ALA A 169 -3.71 8.33 -18.41
C ALA A 169 -4.61 7.23 -17.84
N TYR A 170 -4.04 6.06 -17.51
CA TYR A 170 -4.77 4.98 -16.85
C TYR A 170 -5.27 5.38 -15.45
N LEU A 171 -4.43 6.03 -14.63
CA LEU A 171 -4.85 6.53 -13.31
C LEU A 171 -6.04 7.49 -13.44
N ASN A 172 -5.96 8.45 -14.37
CA ASN A 172 -7.02 9.42 -14.59
C ASN A 172 -8.32 8.77 -15.09
N LYS A 173 -8.25 7.79 -16.00
CA LYS A 173 -9.43 6.99 -16.40
C LYS A 173 -10.02 6.25 -15.22
N GLY A 174 -9.19 5.62 -14.38
CA GLY A 174 -9.63 4.93 -13.17
C GLY A 174 -10.38 5.85 -12.22
N ILE A 175 -9.88 7.07 -12.00
CA ILE A 175 -10.55 8.09 -11.18
C ILE A 175 -11.94 8.44 -11.76
N ILE A 176 -12.04 8.63 -13.08
CA ILE A 176 -13.33 8.94 -13.72
C ILE A 176 -14.33 7.79 -13.54
N TYR A 177 -13.92 6.55 -13.79
CA TYR A 177 -14.78 5.39 -13.61
C TYR A 177 -15.19 5.21 -12.14
N TYR A 178 -14.25 5.40 -11.21
CA TYR A 178 -14.52 5.34 -9.78
C TYR A 178 -15.61 6.34 -9.37
N ASN A 179 -15.48 7.60 -9.80
CA ASN A 179 -16.45 8.65 -9.50
C ASN A 179 -17.82 8.44 -10.18
N LYS A 180 -17.88 7.64 -11.25
CA LYS A 180 -19.13 7.19 -11.88
C LYS A 180 -19.78 6.01 -11.15
N GLY A 181 -19.07 5.37 -10.21
CA GLY A 181 -19.48 4.11 -9.58
C GLY A 181 -19.20 2.86 -10.44
N ASP A 182 -18.49 3.03 -11.55
CA ASP A 182 -18.08 1.97 -12.47
C ASP A 182 -16.82 1.27 -11.93
N TYR A 183 -16.95 0.63 -10.76
CA TYR A 183 -15.80 0.16 -10.00
C TYR A 183 -14.99 -0.92 -10.71
N ASP A 184 -15.62 -1.81 -11.48
CA ASP A 184 -14.91 -2.84 -12.25
C ASP A 184 -13.95 -2.22 -13.29
N GLN A 185 -14.43 -1.24 -14.08
CA GLN A 185 -13.56 -0.53 -15.02
C GLN A 185 -12.49 0.31 -14.30
N SER A 186 -12.80 0.84 -13.12
CA SER A 186 -11.80 1.56 -12.31
C SER A 186 -10.67 0.64 -11.83
N ILE A 187 -10.99 -0.59 -11.41
CA ILE A 187 -10.02 -1.61 -10.99
C ILE A 187 -9.09 -1.98 -12.15
N GLU A 188 -9.63 -2.22 -13.35
CA GLU A 188 -8.83 -2.50 -14.54
C GLU A 188 -7.87 -1.35 -14.85
N ALA A 189 -8.37 -0.11 -14.80
CA ALA A 189 -7.56 1.08 -15.09
C ALA A 189 -6.47 1.33 -14.02
N PHE A 190 -6.77 1.16 -12.73
CA PHE A 190 -5.76 1.33 -11.67
C PHE A 190 -4.68 0.25 -11.74
N ASN A 191 -5.04 -1.01 -12.02
CA ASN A 191 -4.05 -2.07 -12.25
C ASN A 191 -3.15 -1.74 -13.45
N ALA A 192 -3.75 -1.32 -14.57
CA ALA A 192 -2.99 -0.92 -15.75
C ALA A 192 -2.04 0.26 -15.48
N ALA A 193 -2.45 1.22 -14.63
CA ALA A 193 -1.59 2.30 -14.18
C ALA A 193 -0.39 1.77 -13.38
N ILE A 194 -0.63 0.89 -12.39
CA ILE A 194 0.41 0.26 -11.56
C ILE A 194 1.43 -0.50 -12.40
N GLU A 195 0.99 -1.23 -13.43
CA GLU A 195 1.87 -1.98 -14.35
C GLU A 195 2.86 -1.12 -15.14
N ARG A 196 2.57 0.19 -15.28
CA ARG A 196 3.35 1.13 -16.10
C ARG A 196 4.25 2.04 -15.29
N VAL A 197 4.03 2.14 -13.98
CA VAL A 197 4.84 3.00 -13.13
C VAL A 197 6.28 2.48 -13.08
N GLU A 198 7.23 3.37 -13.38
CA GLU A 198 8.64 3.14 -13.07
C GLU A 198 8.94 3.50 -11.62
N ASP A 199 9.97 2.89 -11.02
CA ASP A 199 10.38 3.13 -9.62
C ASP A 199 10.61 4.61 -9.28
N SER A 200 10.83 5.46 -10.29
CA SER A 200 11.01 6.90 -10.13
C SER A 200 9.72 7.66 -9.80
N ASN A 201 8.54 7.06 -10.03
CA ASN A 201 7.24 7.72 -9.89
C ASN A 201 6.36 7.08 -8.80
N LEU A 202 6.91 7.03 -7.58
CA LEU A 202 6.27 6.42 -6.41
C LEU A 202 4.91 7.03 -6.04
N MET A 203 4.68 8.30 -6.39
CA MET A 203 3.40 8.99 -6.11
C MET A 203 2.24 8.42 -6.93
N ILE A 204 2.45 8.13 -8.22
CA ILE A 204 1.42 7.54 -9.08
C ILE A 204 1.08 6.12 -8.62
N ALA A 205 2.10 5.33 -8.25
CA ALA A 205 1.87 4.01 -7.72
C ALA A 205 1.07 4.05 -6.40
N GLU A 206 1.44 4.92 -5.45
CA GLU A 206 0.68 5.08 -4.20
C GLU A 206 -0.79 5.43 -4.46
N LYS A 207 -1.05 6.42 -5.32
CA LYS A 207 -2.42 6.81 -5.71
C LYS A 207 -3.20 5.66 -6.32
N ALA A 208 -2.59 4.95 -7.27
CA ALA A 208 -3.24 3.85 -7.96
C ALA A 208 -3.57 2.70 -7.00
N TRP A 209 -2.66 2.33 -6.10
CA TRP A 209 -2.92 1.33 -5.05
C TRP A 209 -4.02 1.77 -4.08
N TRP A 210 -4.04 3.04 -3.70
CA TRP A 210 -5.04 3.58 -2.77
C TRP A 210 -6.44 3.50 -3.37
N TYR A 211 -6.61 4.00 -4.59
CA TYR A 211 -7.92 3.99 -5.24
C TYR A 211 -8.34 2.60 -5.71
N LEU A 212 -7.39 1.74 -6.07
CA LEU A 212 -7.65 0.32 -6.28
C LEU A 212 -8.23 -0.34 -5.02
N ALA A 213 -7.62 -0.12 -3.86
CA ALA A 213 -8.13 -0.67 -2.59
C ALA A 213 -9.58 -0.23 -2.33
N ASN A 214 -9.87 1.05 -2.53
CA ASN A 214 -11.22 1.60 -2.36
C ASN A 214 -12.21 0.99 -3.37
N ALA A 215 -11.83 0.83 -4.64
CA ALA A 215 -12.69 0.22 -5.65
C ALA A 215 -12.97 -1.25 -5.33
N LEU A 216 -11.97 -1.99 -4.87
CA LEU A 216 -12.08 -3.39 -4.45
C LEU A 216 -13.05 -3.55 -3.27
N VAL A 217 -13.02 -2.64 -2.29
CA VAL A 217 -14.02 -2.66 -1.21
C VAL A 217 -15.44 -2.46 -1.75
N ASN A 218 -15.63 -1.52 -2.69
CA ASN A 218 -16.96 -1.24 -3.25
C ASN A 218 -17.56 -2.43 -4.04
N VAL A 219 -16.72 -3.30 -4.61
CA VAL A 219 -17.16 -4.55 -5.26
C VAL A 219 -17.17 -5.76 -4.31
N GLY A 220 -16.88 -5.57 -3.02
CA GLY A 220 -16.87 -6.63 -2.01
C GLY A 220 -15.63 -7.54 -2.04
N GLN A 221 -14.59 -7.16 -2.75
CA GLN A 221 -13.31 -7.87 -2.86
C GLN A 221 -12.38 -7.52 -1.69
N SER A 222 -12.81 -7.83 -0.47
CA SER A 222 -12.12 -7.41 0.77
C SER A 222 -10.71 -7.99 0.93
N ARG A 223 -10.44 -9.19 0.42
CA ARG A 223 -9.10 -9.82 0.49
C ARG A 223 -8.11 -9.13 -0.45
N GLU A 224 -8.51 -8.85 -1.70
CA GLU A 224 -7.68 -8.07 -2.61
C GLU A 224 -7.51 -6.63 -2.10
N ALA A 225 -8.58 -6.02 -1.58
CA ALA A 225 -8.53 -4.67 -1.00
C ALA A 225 -7.49 -4.58 0.10
N LEU A 226 -7.46 -5.55 1.03
CA LEU A 226 -6.47 -5.62 2.11
C LEU A 226 -5.03 -5.60 1.58
N THR A 227 -4.78 -6.32 0.47
CA THR A 227 -3.47 -6.35 -0.18
C THR A 227 -3.12 -4.99 -0.79
N ALA A 228 -4.06 -4.37 -1.51
CA ALA A 228 -3.86 -3.05 -2.13
C ALA A 228 -3.66 -1.95 -1.08
N THR A 229 -4.39 -2.00 0.03
CA THR A 229 -4.22 -1.07 1.15
C THR A 229 -2.85 -1.23 1.81
N HIS A 230 -2.40 -2.46 2.03
CA HIS A 230 -1.06 -2.74 2.53
C HIS A 230 0.03 -2.20 1.59
N LYS A 231 -0.13 -2.38 0.28
CA LYS A 231 0.76 -1.79 -0.72
C LYS A 231 0.79 -0.26 -0.62
N THR A 232 -0.36 0.38 -0.47
CA THR A 232 -0.47 1.83 -0.27
C THR A 232 0.30 2.29 0.97
N TYR A 233 0.07 1.63 2.11
CA TYR A 233 0.73 1.95 3.38
C TYR A 233 2.26 1.80 3.33
N ALA A 234 2.78 0.89 2.49
CA ALA A 234 4.23 0.73 2.32
C ALA A 234 4.90 1.97 1.69
N TYR A 235 4.14 2.82 0.98
CA TYR A 235 4.62 4.11 0.49
C TYR A 235 4.62 5.14 1.63
N ASN A 236 5.65 5.96 1.69
CA ASN A 236 5.75 7.06 2.65
C ASN A 236 5.13 8.36 2.07
N GLY A 237 3.87 8.29 1.67
CA GLY A 237 3.16 9.40 1.03
C GLY A 237 1.85 9.78 1.71
N ILE A 238 1.00 10.50 0.97
CA ILE A 238 -0.16 11.20 1.55
C ILE A 238 -1.31 10.27 1.94
N PHE A 239 -1.37 9.06 1.37
CA PHE A 239 -2.44 8.11 1.62
C PHE A 239 -2.07 7.07 2.68
N ARG A 240 -0.83 7.08 3.18
CA ARG A 240 -0.31 6.11 4.15
C ARG A 240 -1.23 5.94 5.35
N ASP A 241 -1.56 7.02 6.04
CA ASP A 241 -2.33 6.96 7.30
C ASP A 241 -3.77 6.49 7.04
N ALA A 242 -4.40 6.98 5.98
CA ALA A 242 -5.74 6.54 5.57
C ALA A 242 -5.75 5.05 5.20
N ALA A 243 -4.72 4.59 4.48
CA ALA A 243 -4.54 3.19 4.14
C ALA A 243 -4.36 2.34 5.40
N PHE A 244 -3.54 2.77 6.36
CA PHE A 244 -3.36 2.03 7.60
C PHE A 244 -4.69 1.78 8.33
N LEU A 245 -5.54 2.80 8.44
CA LEU A 245 -6.83 2.69 9.09
C LEU A 245 -7.78 1.73 8.35
N LEU A 246 -7.84 1.83 7.02
CA LEU A 246 -8.64 0.90 6.20
C LEU A 246 -8.12 -0.54 6.31
N TYR A 247 -6.81 -0.72 6.37
CA TYR A 247 -6.17 -2.03 6.53
C TYR A 247 -6.54 -2.68 7.86
N GLN A 248 -6.46 -1.93 8.96
CA GLN A 248 -6.90 -2.40 10.28
C GLN A 248 -8.37 -2.80 10.29
N LYS A 249 -9.23 -1.97 9.67
CA LYS A 249 -10.66 -2.23 9.58
C LYS A 249 -10.96 -3.51 8.77
N LEU A 250 -10.31 -3.68 7.61
CA LEU A 250 -10.49 -4.87 6.77
C LEU A 250 -10.04 -6.15 7.49
N ASN A 251 -8.92 -6.11 8.22
CA ASN A 251 -8.47 -7.25 9.03
C ASN A 251 -9.49 -7.64 10.11
N TYR A 252 -10.01 -6.64 10.83
CA TYR A 252 -11.03 -6.86 11.85
C TYR A 252 -12.30 -7.50 11.26
N ASP A 253 -12.80 -6.97 10.13
CA ASP A 253 -14.03 -7.45 9.48
C ASP A 253 -13.88 -8.84 8.88
N LEU A 254 -12.68 -9.20 8.42
CA LEU A 254 -12.37 -10.54 7.94
C LEU A 254 -12.21 -11.57 9.07
N GLY A 255 -12.33 -11.14 10.34
CA GLY A 255 -12.20 -12.02 11.50
C GLY A 255 -10.77 -12.50 11.72
N TYR A 256 -9.79 -11.76 11.19
CA TYR A 256 -8.37 -12.01 11.46
C TYR A 256 -8.07 -11.49 12.86
N SER A 257 -8.44 -12.30 13.87
CA SER A 257 -8.33 -11.97 15.30
C SER A 257 -6.97 -12.30 15.89
N ASP A 258 -6.18 -13.12 15.20
CA ASP A 258 -4.79 -13.41 15.51
C ASP A 258 -3.97 -13.01 14.29
N TYR A 259 -3.07 -12.06 14.48
CA TYR A 259 -2.13 -11.53 13.49
C TYR A 259 -1.11 -12.59 12.97
N ASP A 260 -1.34 -13.89 13.22
CA ASP A 260 -0.35 -14.96 13.07
C ASP A 260 -0.53 -15.87 11.83
N ASN A 261 -1.63 -15.83 11.07
CA ASN A 261 -1.82 -16.82 9.98
C ASN A 261 -2.69 -16.38 8.79
N PHE A 262 -2.15 -15.48 7.96
CA PHE A 262 -2.76 -15.03 6.70
C PHE A 262 -3.00 -16.14 5.65
N GLU A 263 -2.17 -17.20 5.59
CA GLU A 263 -2.27 -18.24 4.54
C GLU A 263 -3.28 -19.37 4.80
N GLU A 264 -3.52 -19.75 6.05
CA GLU A 264 -4.58 -20.74 6.34
C GLU A 264 -5.99 -20.16 6.09
N GLN A 265 -6.08 -18.82 6.09
CA GLN A 265 -7.34 -18.08 6.06
C GLN A 265 -7.75 -17.61 4.66
N THR A 266 -6.81 -17.61 3.69
CA THR A 266 -7.05 -17.20 2.29
C THR A 266 -7.21 -18.38 1.32
N ASN A 267 -6.84 -19.59 1.74
CA ASN A 267 -6.94 -20.84 0.96
C ASN A 267 -8.22 -21.67 1.22
N GLN A 268 -9.25 -21.06 1.80
CA GLN A 268 -10.62 -21.59 1.87
C GLN A 268 -11.60 -20.70 1.10
#